data_AF-A0A2T0BLF1-F1
#
_entry.id   AF-A0A2T0BLF1-F1
#
_cell.length_a   1.000
_cell.length_b   1.000
_cell.length_c   1.000
_cell.angle_alpha   90.00
_cell.angle_beta   90.00
_cell.angle_gamma   90.00
#
_symmetry.space_group_name_H-M   'P 1'
#
loop_
_entity.id
_entity.type
_entity.pdbx_description
1 polymer ?
#
loop_
_entity_poly.entity_id
_entity_poly.type
_entity_poly.pdbx_seq_one_letter_code
_entity_poly.pdbx_strand_id
1 'polypeptide(L)'
;MPRIYSYFFPASLFFALTFVISWSYETLSIYTGFPFGHYHYTDHYTDLIGPKLGVVPIFIMFSYFAVGYLSWMIGQVLLDRQNSKFGGADVFTIPVFSAFVMVLWDLCFDPFASTVRQGWIWENGGGFFGVPIGNYLGWFLCTYTFFQLFALYLKFCFYKNNGDKNEQTRNLWLMPCLMYGAVALQHLLVIFSGGGDATVTTLDGRSWIVGDIKETLTTICIFTMVFISALSSAKVLAKTSASGNK
;
A
#
# COMPACT_ATOMS: atom_id res chain seq x y z
N MET A 1 13.11 1.26 -33.49
CA MET A 1 13.17 0.65 -32.13
C MET A 1 13.84 1.68 -31.24
N PRO A 2 13.20 2.33 -30.23
CA PRO A 2 12.89 1.71 -28.92
C PRO A 2 11.79 2.46 -28.09
N ARG A 3 10.52 2.05 -28.09
CA ARG A 3 9.51 2.61 -27.16
C ARG A 3 9.23 1.71 -25.94
N ILE A 4 9.54 0.42 -26.03
CA ILE A 4 9.28 -0.55 -24.95
C ILE A 4 10.30 -0.40 -23.81
N TYR A 5 11.56 -0.13 -24.13
CA TYR A 5 12.62 0.05 -23.12
C TYR A 5 12.41 1.27 -22.22
N SER A 6 11.77 2.34 -22.72
CA SER A 6 11.58 3.56 -21.92
C SER A 6 10.58 3.37 -20.77
N TYR A 7 9.61 2.45 -20.90
CA TYR A 7 8.65 2.15 -19.84
C TYR A 7 9.07 0.98 -18.93
N PHE A 8 9.90 0.07 -19.45
CA PHE A 8 10.41 -1.07 -18.67
C PHE A 8 11.33 -0.63 -17.54
N PHE A 9 12.21 0.34 -17.80
CA PHE A 9 13.21 0.79 -16.84
C PHE A 9 12.60 1.47 -15.59
N PRO A 10 11.61 2.38 -15.69
CA PRO A 10 10.90 2.91 -14.52
C PRO A 10 10.20 1.84 -13.69
N ALA A 11 9.56 0.85 -14.32
CA ALA A 11 8.86 -0.22 -13.60
C ALA A 11 9.84 -1.14 -12.84
N SER A 12 10.94 -1.54 -13.48
CA SER A 12 11.99 -2.34 -12.83
C SER A 12 12.67 -1.58 -11.69
N LEU A 13 12.92 -0.27 -11.86
CA LEU A 13 13.46 0.55 -10.78
C LEU A 13 12.48 0.69 -9.63
N PHE A 14 11.19 0.93 -9.91
CA PHE A 14 10.16 0.99 -8.88
C PHE A 14 10.12 -0.34 -8.10
N PHE A 15 10.14 -1.48 -8.79
CA PHE A 15 10.24 -2.80 -8.17
C PHE A 15 11.48 -2.94 -7.29
N ALA A 16 12.65 -2.56 -7.79
CA ALA A 16 13.89 -2.66 -7.02
C ALA A 16 13.86 -1.77 -5.76
N LEU A 17 13.36 -0.53 -5.87
CA LEU A 17 13.19 0.38 -4.75
C LEU A 17 12.22 -0.20 -3.71
N THR A 18 11.02 -0.62 -4.14
CA THR A 18 10.03 -1.20 -3.23
C THR A 18 10.59 -2.43 -2.53
N PHE A 19 11.24 -3.31 -3.28
CA PHE A 19 11.77 -4.58 -2.75
C PHE A 19 12.87 -4.33 -1.71
N VAL A 20 13.90 -3.57 -2.08
CA VAL A 20 15.06 -3.35 -1.21
C VAL A 20 14.67 -2.54 0.03
N ILE A 21 13.85 -1.50 -0.12
CA ILE A 21 13.51 -0.61 0.99
C ILE A 21 12.56 -1.29 1.96
N SER A 22 11.50 -1.94 1.48
CA SER A 22 10.58 -2.70 2.36
C SER A 22 11.32 -3.78 3.13
N TRP A 23 12.09 -4.63 2.44
CA TRP A 23 12.88 -5.67 3.08
C TRP A 23 13.87 -5.11 4.12
N SER A 24 14.53 -3.98 3.83
CA SER A 24 15.49 -3.36 4.75
C SER A 24 14.80 -2.81 6.01
N TYR A 25 13.68 -2.11 5.85
CA TYR A 25 12.91 -1.55 6.97
C TYR A 25 12.36 -2.67 7.86
N GLU A 26 11.91 -3.73 7.23
CA GLU A 26 11.31 -4.87 7.90
C GLU A 26 12.34 -5.68 8.68
N THR A 27 13.48 -5.95 8.05
CA THR A 27 14.63 -6.56 8.70
C THR A 27 15.11 -5.69 9.87
N LEU A 28 15.22 -4.37 9.68
CA LEU A 28 15.61 -3.44 10.74
C LEU A 28 14.63 -3.49 11.92
N SER A 29 13.32 -3.53 11.65
CA SER A 29 12.30 -3.57 12.69
C SER A 29 12.30 -4.86 13.48
N ILE A 30 12.49 -6.00 12.81
CA ILE A 30 12.57 -7.30 13.50
C ILE A 30 13.77 -7.33 14.46
N TYR A 31 14.91 -6.74 14.07
CA TYR A 31 16.10 -6.71 14.94
C TYR A 31 16.10 -5.62 16.01
N THR A 32 15.51 -4.45 15.73
CA THR A 32 15.65 -3.26 16.58
C THR A 32 14.35 -2.77 17.20
N GLY A 33 13.21 -3.22 16.68
CA GLY A 33 11.88 -2.70 17.01
C GLY A 33 11.50 -1.43 16.26
N PHE A 34 12.39 -0.84 15.46
CA PHE A 34 12.09 0.35 14.65
C PHE A 34 12.11 0.01 13.15
N PRO A 35 11.11 0.44 12.35
CA PRO A 35 10.06 1.40 12.72
C PRO A 35 8.71 0.78 13.12
N PHE A 36 8.49 -0.52 12.92
CA PHE A 36 7.17 -1.13 13.04
C PHE A 36 6.82 -1.66 14.44
N GLY A 37 7.76 -1.61 15.39
CA GLY A 37 7.67 -2.27 16.70
C GLY A 37 8.38 -3.62 16.74
N HIS A 38 8.46 -4.22 17.92
CA HIS A 38 8.95 -5.59 18.11
C HIS A 38 7.84 -6.58 17.74
N TYR A 39 8.08 -7.35 16.67
CA TYR A 39 7.18 -8.40 16.22
C TYR A 39 7.97 -9.53 15.57
N HIS A 40 7.34 -10.71 15.49
CA HIS A 40 7.89 -11.86 14.80
C HIS A 40 6.83 -12.56 13.94
N TYR A 41 7.28 -13.15 12.84
CA TYR A 41 6.46 -14.01 11.98
C TYR A 41 6.30 -15.40 12.59
N THR A 42 5.10 -15.96 12.54
CA THR A 42 4.87 -17.34 12.99
C THR A 42 5.22 -18.36 11.90
N ASP A 43 5.59 -19.58 12.33
CA ASP A 43 6.03 -20.62 11.40
C ASP A 43 4.91 -21.07 10.46
N HIS A 44 3.71 -21.32 11.00
CA HIS A 44 2.53 -21.66 10.20
C HIS A 44 2.21 -20.61 9.12
N TYR A 45 2.40 -19.33 9.43
CA TYR A 45 2.19 -18.28 8.44
C TYR A 45 3.28 -18.26 7.38
N THR A 46 4.53 -18.52 7.78
CA THR A 46 5.66 -18.66 6.85
C THR A 46 5.41 -19.78 5.84
N ASP A 47 4.82 -20.89 6.26
CA ASP A 47 4.45 -21.99 5.36
C ASP A 47 3.39 -21.59 4.33
N LEU A 48 2.46 -20.68 4.69
CA LEU A 48 1.40 -20.18 3.82
C LEU A 48 1.92 -19.15 2.80
N ILE A 49 2.78 -18.23 3.24
CA ILE A 49 3.20 -17.08 2.42
C ILE A 49 4.60 -17.23 1.83
N GLY A 50 5.24 -18.39 1.95
CA GLY A 50 6.46 -18.73 1.22
C GLY A 50 7.77 -18.39 1.94
N PRO A 51 8.91 -18.64 1.27
CA PRO A 51 10.22 -18.64 1.91
C PRO A 51 10.63 -17.25 2.42
N LYS A 52 11.41 -17.25 3.50
CA LYS A 52 12.02 -16.04 4.05
C LYS A 52 13.29 -15.68 3.28
N LEU A 53 13.45 -14.40 2.96
CA LEU A 53 14.72 -13.79 2.65
C LEU A 53 15.31 -13.22 3.94
N GLY A 54 16.25 -13.92 4.56
CA GLY A 54 16.68 -13.61 5.92
C GLY A 54 15.55 -13.90 6.91
N VAL A 55 14.99 -12.87 7.55
CA VAL A 55 13.90 -12.98 8.55
C VAL A 55 12.52 -12.62 7.99
N VAL A 56 12.46 -12.13 6.75
CA VAL A 56 11.25 -11.55 6.14
C VAL A 56 10.72 -12.47 5.03
N PRO A 57 9.44 -12.85 5.04
CA PRO A 57 8.81 -13.60 3.95
C PRO A 57 8.80 -12.84 2.61
N ILE A 58 9.27 -13.48 1.54
CA ILE A 58 9.53 -12.79 0.26
C ILE A 58 8.28 -12.19 -0.40
N PHE A 59 7.11 -12.80 -0.14
CA PHE A 59 5.83 -12.34 -0.70
C PHE A 59 5.37 -10.98 -0.16
N ILE A 60 5.90 -10.54 0.98
CA ILE A 60 5.62 -9.20 1.50
C ILE A 60 6.11 -8.14 0.51
N MET A 61 7.35 -8.27 0.03
CA MET A 61 7.93 -7.33 -0.94
C MET A 61 7.14 -7.27 -2.27
N PHE A 62 6.65 -8.43 -2.75
CA PHE A 62 5.82 -8.47 -3.96
C PHE A 62 4.45 -7.80 -3.76
N SER A 63 3.83 -8.03 -2.61
CA SER A 63 2.56 -7.39 -2.25
C SER A 63 2.72 -5.87 -2.15
N TYR A 64 3.82 -5.41 -1.55
CA TYR A 64 4.15 -4.00 -1.43
C TYR A 64 4.44 -3.34 -2.78
N PHE A 65 5.10 -4.04 -3.70
CA PHE A 65 5.23 -3.55 -5.08
C PHE A 65 3.88 -3.39 -5.77
N ALA A 66 3.02 -4.42 -5.70
CA ALA A 66 1.72 -4.42 -6.37
C ALA A 66 0.81 -3.29 -5.85
N VAL A 67 0.56 -3.24 -4.54
CA VAL A 67 -0.31 -2.21 -3.95
C VAL A 67 0.38 -0.84 -3.95
N GLY A 68 1.70 -0.79 -3.81
CA GLY A 68 2.49 0.43 -3.91
C GLY A 68 2.37 1.09 -5.28
N TYR A 69 2.40 0.31 -6.37
CA TYR A 69 2.18 0.85 -7.72
C TYR A 69 0.78 1.43 -7.88
N LEU A 70 -0.26 0.73 -7.39
CA LEU A 70 -1.63 1.25 -7.41
C LEU A 70 -1.75 2.56 -6.61
N SER A 71 -1.12 2.62 -5.45
CA SER A 71 -1.11 3.79 -4.57
C SER A 71 -0.35 4.97 -5.20
N TRP A 72 0.74 4.71 -5.93
CA TRP A 72 1.43 5.72 -6.74
C TRP A 72 0.53 6.34 -7.81
N MET A 73 -0.20 5.49 -8.53
CA MET A 73 -1.12 5.93 -9.59
C MET A 73 -2.31 6.72 -9.01
N ILE A 74 -2.87 6.26 -7.90
CA ILE A 74 -3.97 6.95 -7.20
C ILE A 74 -3.50 8.30 -6.64
N GLY A 75 -2.31 8.39 -6.04
CA GLY A 75 -1.77 9.67 -5.54
C GLY A 75 -1.69 10.75 -6.62
N GLN A 76 -1.27 10.37 -7.84
CA GLN A 76 -1.28 11.28 -9.00
C GLN A 76 -2.70 11.69 -9.40
N VAL A 77 -3.66 10.77 -9.36
CA VAL A 77 -5.08 11.04 -9.67
C VAL A 77 -5.70 12.00 -8.66
N LEU A 78 -5.42 11.81 -7.36
CA LEU A 78 -5.95 12.67 -6.30
C LEU A 78 -5.49 14.12 -6.46
N LEU A 79 -4.25 14.33 -6.92
CA LEU A 79 -3.64 15.64 -7.15
C LEU A 79 -3.87 16.22 -8.56
N ASP A 80 -4.74 15.59 -9.36
CA ASP A 80 -5.06 15.95 -10.75
C ASP A 80 -3.85 15.97 -11.70
N ARG A 81 -2.80 15.23 -11.35
CA ARG A 81 -1.53 15.16 -12.10
C ARG A 81 -1.55 14.15 -13.24
N GLN A 82 -2.71 13.57 -13.57
CA GLN A 82 -2.82 12.71 -14.76
C GLN A 82 -2.38 13.50 -16.00
N ASN A 83 -1.43 12.95 -16.74
CA ASN A 83 -0.86 13.53 -17.98
C ASN A 83 -0.24 14.93 -17.82
N SER A 84 0.06 15.37 -16.60
CA SER A 84 0.68 16.67 -16.34
C SER A 84 2.20 16.60 -16.35
N LYS A 85 2.85 17.75 -16.57
CA LYS A 85 4.31 17.86 -16.38
C LYS A 85 4.64 17.67 -14.90
N PHE A 86 5.58 16.77 -14.62
CA PHE A 86 6.03 16.52 -13.26
C PHE A 86 6.74 17.77 -12.73
N GLY A 87 6.04 18.51 -11.86
CA GLY A 87 6.49 19.79 -11.31
C GLY A 87 7.43 19.62 -10.12
N GLY A 88 7.97 20.74 -9.64
CA GLY A 88 8.85 20.75 -8.46
C GLY A 88 8.16 20.32 -7.17
N ALA A 89 6.91 20.73 -6.96
CA ALA A 89 6.11 20.35 -5.79
C ALA A 89 5.65 18.89 -5.83
N ASP A 90 5.40 18.35 -7.04
CA ASP A 90 4.94 16.97 -7.27
C ASP A 90 5.95 15.93 -6.74
N VAL A 91 7.23 16.32 -6.64
CA VAL A 91 8.32 15.54 -6.06
C VAL A 91 8.05 15.14 -4.62
N PHE A 92 7.27 15.93 -3.88
CA PHE A 92 6.95 15.70 -2.47
C PHE A 92 5.47 15.36 -2.26
N THR A 93 4.57 16.04 -2.97
CA THR A 93 3.12 15.85 -2.77
C THR A 93 2.66 14.47 -3.25
N ILE A 94 3.14 13.96 -4.40
CA ILE A 94 2.75 12.63 -4.88
C ILE A 94 3.20 11.55 -3.89
N PRO A 95 4.47 11.47 -3.45
CA PRO A 95 4.88 10.50 -2.45
C PRO A 95 4.07 10.52 -1.15
N VAL A 96 3.75 11.70 -0.62
CA VAL A 96 2.96 11.83 0.62
C VAL A 96 1.56 11.24 0.44
N PHE A 97 0.84 11.63 -0.62
CA PHE A 97 -0.51 11.12 -0.85
C PHE A 97 -0.50 9.62 -1.19
N SER A 98 0.49 9.16 -1.95
CA SER A 98 0.66 7.74 -2.24
C SER A 98 0.98 6.90 -0.99
N ALA A 99 1.80 7.43 -0.07
CA ALA A 99 2.08 6.77 1.21
C ALA A 99 0.81 6.67 2.08
N PHE A 100 0.00 7.73 2.13
CA PHE A 100 -1.31 7.65 2.81
C PHE A 100 -2.20 6.57 2.21
N VAL A 101 -2.35 6.54 0.87
CA VAL A 101 -3.17 5.52 0.18
C VAL A 101 -2.64 4.11 0.43
N MET A 102 -1.31 3.94 0.53
CA MET A 102 -0.72 2.65 0.86
C MET A 102 -1.07 2.22 2.30
N VAL A 103 -0.92 3.11 3.28
CA VAL A 103 -1.20 2.79 4.70
C VAL A 103 -2.69 2.54 4.97
N LEU A 104 -3.61 3.06 4.14
CA LEU A 104 -5.02 2.67 4.22
C LEU A 104 -5.22 1.15 4.03
N TRP A 105 -4.38 0.51 3.22
CA TRP A 105 -4.44 -0.94 3.03
C TRP A 105 -4.00 -1.68 4.30
N ASP A 106 -2.88 -1.27 4.91
CA ASP A 106 -2.38 -1.86 6.17
C ASP A 106 -3.42 -1.72 7.29
N LEU A 107 -4.08 -0.56 7.39
CA LEU A 107 -5.15 -0.31 8.36
C LEU A 107 -6.35 -1.26 8.21
N CYS A 108 -6.64 -1.74 7.01
CA CYS A 108 -7.78 -2.62 6.74
C CYS A 108 -7.48 -4.11 6.96
N PHE A 109 -6.21 -4.49 7.07
CA PHE A 109 -5.80 -5.90 7.07
C PHE A 109 -5.00 -6.30 8.32
N ASP A 110 -4.15 -5.42 8.84
CA ASP A 110 -3.15 -5.79 9.86
C ASP A 110 -3.77 -6.44 11.10
N PRO A 111 -4.82 -5.91 11.74
CA PRO A 111 -5.40 -6.58 12.91
C PRO A 111 -5.97 -7.97 12.61
N PHE A 112 -6.51 -8.18 11.42
CA PHE A 112 -7.02 -9.49 11.06
C PHE A 112 -5.88 -10.48 10.77
N ALA A 113 -4.84 -10.03 10.07
CA ALA A 113 -3.69 -10.84 9.74
C ALA A 113 -2.82 -11.19 10.95
N SER A 114 -2.61 -10.22 11.84
CA SER A 114 -1.79 -10.37 13.04
C SER A 114 -2.58 -10.98 14.20
N THR A 115 -3.65 -10.34 14.66
CA THR A 115 -4.33 -10.75 15.89
C THR A 115 -5.22 -11.95 15.65
N VAL A 116 -6.03 -11.96 14.59
CA VAL A 116 -6.98 -13.07 14.34
C VAL A 116 -6.28 -14.28 13.72
N ARG A 117 -5.45 -14.07 12.71
CA ARG A 117 -4.75 -15.16 11.99
C ARG A 117 -3.39 -15.52 12.58
N GLN A 118 -2.86 -14.72 13.52
CA GLN A 118 -1.53 -14.94 14.11
C GLN A 118 -0.43 -15.09 13.06
N GLY A 119 -0.51 -14.29 11.98
CA GLY A 119 0.48 -14.31 10.91
C GLY A 119 1.83 -13.73 11.33
N TRP A 120 1.74 -12.60 12.03
CA TRP A 120 2.84 -11.97 12.75
C TRP A 120 2.29 -11.38 14.04
N ILE A 121 3.10 -11.37 15.09
CA ILE A 121 2.64 -11.03 16.42
C ILE A 121 3.54 -9.94 16.99
N TRP A 122 2.93 -8.80 17.35
CA TRP A 122 3.60 -7.75 18.12
C TRP A 122 3.70 -8.16 19.58
N GLU A 123 4.92 -8.15 20.12
CA GLU A 123 5.22 -8.66 21.46
C GLU A 123 4.58 -7.82 22.55
N ASN A 124 4.58 -6.50 22.38
CA ASN A 124 3.98 -5.54 23.31
C ASN A 124 2.52 -5.20 22.97
N GLY A 125 1.92 -5.87 21.99
CA GLY A 125 0.59 -5.56 21.49
C GLY A 125 0.46 -4.12 20.97
N GLY A 126 -0.77 -3.62 20.95
CA GLY A 126 -1.06 -2.30 20.42
C GLY A 126 -2.52 -1.89 20.56
N GLY A 127 -2.75 -0.58 20.45
CA GLY A 127 -4.07 0.03 20.70
C GLY A 127 -5.10 -0.28 19.63
N PHE A 128 -4.67 -0.61 18.41
CA PHE A 128 -5.56 -0.96 17.32
C PHE A 128 -5.62 -2.48 17.19
N PHE A 129 -6.37 -3.11 18.11
CA PHE A 129 -6.59 -4.56 18.16
C PHE A 129 -5.30 -5.38 18.17
N GLY A 130 -4.31 -4.98 18.98
CA GLY A 130 -3.01 -5.66 19.05
C GLY A 130 -1.93 -5.07 18.13
N VAL A 131 -2.28 -4.16 17.22
CA VAL A 131 -1.33 -3.48 16.33
C VAL A 131 -0.93 -2.12 16.90
N PRO A 132 0.38 -1.83 17.08
CA PRO A 132 0.83 -0.56 17.63
C PRO A 132 0.72 0.56 16.58
N ILE A 133 0.46 1.79 17.03
CA ILE A 133 0.43 2.96 16.12
C ILE A 133 1.76 3.16 15.37
N GLY A 134 2.88 2.74 16.00
CA GLY A 134 4.20 2.75 15.39
C GLY A 134 4.27 1.96 14.09
N ASN A 135 3.52 0.87 13.95
CA ASN A 135 3.43 0.10 12.70
C ASN A 135 2.98 0.97 11.52
N TYR A 136 1.86 1.68 11.67
CA TYR A 136 1.31 2.51 10.60
C TYR A 136 2.20 3.71 10.27
N LEU A 137 2.81 4.32 11.28
CA LEU A 137 3.80 5.39 11.07
C LEU A 137 5.07 4.87 10.38
N GLY A 138 5.49 3.65 10.72
CA GLY A 138 6.60 2.96 10.09
C GLY A 138 6.31 2.64 8.63
N TRP A 139 5.11 2.13 8.31
CA TRP A 139 4.73 1.84 6.92
C TRP A 139 4.56 3.10 6.11
N PHE A 140 4.04 4.17 6.71
CA PHE A 140 4.06 5.49 6.10
C PHE A 140 5.48 5.93 5.74
N LEU A 141 6.43 5.83 6.69
CA LEU A 141 7.83 6.21 6.45
C LEU A 141 8.49 5.33 5.37
N CYS A 142 8.30 4.01 5.44
CA CYS A 142 8.84 3.04 4.49
C CYS A 142 8.35 3.34 3.07
N THR A 143 7.04 3.49 2.91
CA THR A 143 6.40 3.70 1.61
C THR A 143 6.70 5.07 1.05
N TYR A 144 6.67 6.11 1.88
CA TYR A 144 7.15 7.43 1.53
C TYR A 144 8.59 7.39 1.01
N THR A 145 9.49 6.62 1.64
CA THR A 145 10.91 6.56 1.25
C THR A 145 11.08 6.03 -0.18
N PHE A 146 10.46 4.90 -0.52
CA PHE A 146 10.59 4.37 -1.89
C PHE A 146 9.85 5.24 -2.91
N PHE A 147 8.70 5.84 -2.56
CA PHE A 147 8.00 6.79 -3.43
C PHE A 147 8.81 8.06 -3.66
N GLN A 148 9.46 8.59 -2.62
CA GLN A 148 10.27 9.80 -2.68
C GLN A 148 11.50 9.61 -3.56
N LEU A 149 12.19 8.48 -3.43
CA LEU A 149 13.32 8.14 -4.29
C LEU A 149 12.89 7.95 -5.75
N PHE A 150 11.74 7.31 -5.98
CA PHE A 150 11.17 7.18 -7.32
C PHE A 150 10.78 8.55 -7.91
N ALA A 151 10.18 9.44 -7.12
CA ALA A 151 9.84 10.80 -7.55
C ALA A 151 11.07 11.61 -7.95
N LEU A 152 12.16 11.50 -7.18
CA LEU A 152 13.44 12.16 -7.49
C LEU A 152 14.03 11.61 -8.80
N TYR A 153 14.01 10.28 -8.98
CA TYR A 153 14.42 9.67 -10.25
C TYR A 153 13.60 10.21 -11.43
N LEU A 154 12.28 10.29 -11.31
CA LEU A 154 11.42 10.81 -12.38
C LEU A 154 11.76 12.25 -12.73
N LYS A 155 11.97 13.10 -11.71
CA LYS A 155 12.35 14.51 -11.89
C LYS A 155 13.67 14.68 -12.64
N PHE A 156 14.71 13.96 -12.21
CA PHE A 156 16.07 14.19 -12.70
C PHE A 156 16.41 13.40 -13.97
N CYS A 157 15.87 12.19 -14.13
CA CYS A 157 16.31 11.24 -15.15
C CYS A 157 15.25 11.00 -16.23
N PHE A 158 13.97 10.92 -15.88
CA PHE A 158 12.92 10.48 -16.81
C PHE A 158 12.23 11.64 -17.54
N TYR A 159 11.78 12.66 -16.79
CA TYR A 159 10.99 13.76 -17.35
C TYR A 159 11.84 14.77 -18.14
N LYS A 160 13.14 14.86 -17.83
CA LYS A 160 14.10 15.67 -18.60
C LYS A 160 14.33 15.12 -20.02
N ASN A 161 14.19 13.80 -20.21
CA ASN A 161 14.48 13.11 -21.47
C ASN A 161 13.24 12.85 -22.35
N ASN A 162 12.03 12.85 -21.79
CA ASN A 162 10.80 12.63 -22.55
C ASN A 162 10.06 13.94 -22.82
N GLY A 163 10.36 14.56 -23.97
CA GLY A 163 9.65 15.75 -24.48
C GLY A 163 8.27 15.47 -25.09
N ASP A 164 7.85 14.21 -25.17
CA ASP A 164 6.61 13.81 -25.87
C ASP A 164 5.42 13.67 -24.93
N LYS A 165 4.37 14.44 -25.22
CA LYS A 165 3.02 14.27 -24.65
C LYS A 165 2.37 13.02 -25.24
N ASN A 166 2.70 11.85 -24.73
CA ASN A 166 1.80 10.71 -24.91
C ASN A 166 0.60 10.92 -23.98
N GLU A 167 -0.55 11.29 -24.55
CA GLU A 167 -1.82 11.24 -23.83
C GLU A 167 -2.06 9.80 -23.38
N GLN A 168 -1.85 9.53 -22.10
CA GLN A 168 -2.18 8.22 -21.56
C GLN A 168 -3.70 8.09 -21.58
N THR A 169 -4.16 6.98 -22.14
CA THR A 169 -5.59 6.70 -22.31
C THR A 169 -6.29 6.60 -20.96
N ARG A 170 -7.57 6.98 -20.93
CA ARG A 170 -8.43 6.88 -19.73
C ARG A 170 -8.29 5.55 -19.00
N ASN A 171 -8.22 4.45 -19.74
CA ASN A 171 -8.17 3.10 -19.19
C ASN A 171 -6.90 2.86 -18.36
N LEU A 172 -5.77 3.48 -18.71
CA LEU A 172 -4.51 3.37 -17.96
C LEU A 172 -4.61 3.99 -16.56
N TRP A 173 -5.45 5.01 -16.39
CA TRP A 173 -5.69 5.67 -15.09
C TRP A 173 -6.84 5.03 -14.31
N LEU A 174 -7.85 4.52 -15.02
CA LEU A 174 -9.01 3.89 -14.39
C LEU A 174 -8.67 2.49 -13.85
N MET A 175 -7.87 1.71 -14.57
CA MET A 175 -7.50 0.34 -14.16
C MET A 175 -6.88 0.29 -12.74
N PRO A 176 -5.86 1.10 -12.40
CA PRO A 176 -5.31 1.09 -11.04
C PRO A 176 -6.33 1.43 -9.96
N CYS A 177 -7.25 2.36 -10.25
CA CYS A 177 -8.32 2.75 -9.30
C CYS A 177 -9.25 1.57 -9.02
N LEU A 178 -9.66 0.84 -10.07
CA LEU A 178 -10.53 -0.32 -9.95
C LEU A 178 -9.81 -1.52 -9.30
N MET A 179 -8.53 -1.74 -9.65
CA MET A 179 -7.72 -2.80 -9.04
C MET A 179 -7.53 -2.56 -7.53
N TYR A 180 -7.31 -1.31 -7.12
CA TYR A 180 -7.24 -0.97 -5.69
C TYR A 180 -8.59 -1.21 -4.99
N GLY A 181 -9.71 -0.91 -5.66
CA GLY A 181 -11.05 -1.28 -5.18
C GLY A 181 -11.26 -2.79 -5.08
N ALA A 182 -10.69 -3.58 -6.01
CA ALA A 182 -10.72 -5.04 -5.94
C ALA A 182 -9.88 -5.59 -4.78
N VAL A 183 -8.74 -4.97 -4.46
CA VAL A 183 -7.98 -5.28 -3.23
C VAL A 183 -8.83 -4.96 -1.99
N ALA A 184 -9.53 -3.82 -1.98
CA ALA A 184 -10.44 -3.46 -0.88
C ALA A 184 -11.55 -4.51 -0.68
N LEU A 185 -12.10 -5.05 -1.77
CA LEU A 185 -13.17 -6.07 -1.72
C LEU A 185 -12.76 -7.29 -0.90
N GLN A 186 -11.51 -7.76 -1.02
CA GLN A 186 -11.01 -8.89 -0.21
C GLN A 186 -11.14 -8.61 1.29
N HIS A 187 -10.88 -7.38 1.73
CA HIS A 187 -10.97 -6.99 3.14
C HIS A 187 -12.41 -6.80 3.60
N LEU A 188 -13.33 -6.40 2.72
CA LEU A 188 -14.76 -6.38 3.04
C LEU A 188 -15.32 -7.78 3.31
N LEU A 189 -14.78 -8.80 2.65
CA LEU A 189 -15.24 -10.17 2.82
C LEU A 189 -14.85 -10.77 4.18
N VAL A 190 -13.98 -10.11 4.95
CA VAL A 190 -13.59 -10.54 6.31
C VAL A 190 -14.80 -10.62 7.25
N ILE A 191 -15.81 -9.76 7.09
CA ILE A 191 -17.03 -9.81 7.93
C ILE A 191 -17.80 -11.12 7.79
N PHE A 192 -17.73 -11.76 6.62
CA PHE A 192 -18.38 -13.05 6.35
C PHE A 192 -17.53 -14.25 6.75
N SER A 193 -16.28 -14.03 7.17
CA SER A 193 -15.48 -15.11 7.74
C SER A 193 -16.04 -15.51 9.11
N GLY A 194 -16.17 -16.81 9.37
CA GLY A 194 -16.76 -17.33 10.62
C GLY A 194 -15.95 -17.00 11.88
N GLY A 195 -16.51 -17.29 13.06
CA GLY A 195 -15.85 -17.04 14.36
C GLY A 195 -16.02 -15.61 14.88
N GLY A 196 -17.22 -15.03 14.76
CA GLY A 196 -17.52 -13.69 15.31
C GLY A 196 -17.48 -13.66 16.85
N ASP A 197 -18.02 -14.70 17.49
CA ASP A 197 -18.09 -14.80 18.96
C ASP A 197 -16.75 -15.26 19.59
N ALA A 198 -15.75 -15.56 18.77
CA ALA A 198 -14.44 -15.98 19.25
C ALA A 198 -13.71 -14.79 19.90
N THR A 199 -12.94 -15.09 20.94
CA THR A 199 -12.05 -14.13 21.59
C THR A 199 -10.61 -14.56 21.37
N VAL A 200 -9.75 -13.61 20.99
CA VAL A 200 -8.30 -13.85 20.85
C VAL A 200 -7.56 -12.99 21.85
N THR A 201 -6.55 -13.57 22.51
CA THR A 201 -5.72 -12.86 23.48
C THR A 201 -4.33 -12.62 22.89
N THR A 202 -3.91 -11.35 22.88
CA THR A 202 -2.58 -10.94 22.44
C THR A 202 -1.53 -11.18 23.53
N LEU A 203 -0.24 -11.15 23.18
CA LEU A 203 0.86 -11.45 24.11
C LEU A 203 0.95 -10.45 25.28
N ASP A 204 0.42 -9.25 25.12
CA ASP A 204 0.29 -8.24 26.17
C ASP A 204 -0.86 -8.51 27.17
N GLY A 205 -1.55 -9.65 27.03
CA GLY A 205 -2.64 -10.08 27.90
C GLY A 205 -3.99 -9.43 27.60
N ARG A 206 -4.10 -8.59 26.57
CA ARG A 206 -5.40 -8.02 26.15
C ARG A 206 -6.18 -9.02 25.32
N SER A 207 -7.48 -9.08 25.54
CA SER A 207 -8.39 -9.93 24.78
C SER A 207 -9.28 -9.08 23.88
N TRP A 208 -9.46 -9.55 22.64
CA TRP A 208 -10.23 -8.88 21.60
C TRP A 208 -11.30 -9.82 21.07
N ILE A 209 -12.51 -9.30 20.90
CA ILE A 209 -13.61 -10.03 20.26
C ILE A 209 -13.38 -9.97 18.74
N VAL A 210 -13.37 -11.14 18.11
CA VAL A 210 -13.07 -11.24 16.67
C VAL A 210 -14.14 -10.54 15.83
N GLY A 211 -15.41 -10.58 16.23
CA GLY A 211 -16.50 -9.82 15.61
C GLY A 211 -16.21 -8.31 15.54
N ASP A 212 -15.81 -7.71 16.67
CA ASP A 212 -15.51 -6.28 16.77
C ASP A 212 -14.36 -5.86 15.84
N ILE A 213 -13.32 -6.70 15.73
CA ILE A 213 -12.20 -6.49 14.80
C ILE A 213 -12.75 -6.44 13.37
N LYS A 214 -13.52 -7.47 12.96
CA LYS A 214 -14.03 -7.59 11.59
C LYS A 214 -14.95 -6.43 11.22
N GLU A 215 -15.88 -6.05 12.10
CA GLU A 215 -16.80 -4.94 11.86
C GLU A 215 -16.06 -3.61 11.76
N THR A 216 -15.08 -3.38 12.63
CA THR A 216 -14.28 -2.15 12.62
C THR A 216 -13.43 -2.05 11.34
N LEU A 217 -12.73 -3.13 10.96
CA LEU A 217 -11.95 -3.17 9.72
C LEU A 217 -12.82 -2.98 8.48
N THR A 218 -14.01 -3.59 8.46
CA THR A 218 -14.95 -3.45 7.33
C THR A 218 -15.42 -2.02 7.22
N THR A 219 -15.81 -1.41 8.34
CA THR A 219 -16.19 0.02 8.40
C THR A 219 -15.08 0.93 7.89
N ILE A 220 -13.84 0.73 8.38
CA ILE A 220 -12.68 1.51 7.94
C ILE A 220 -12.47 1.33 6.44
N CYS A 221 -12.50 0.10 5.92
CA CYS A 221 -12.29 -0.20 4.51
C CYS A 221 -13.33 0.49 3.60
N ILE A 222 -14.61 0.51 4.00
CA ILE A 222 -15.68 1.21 3.27
C ILE A 222 -15.40 2.71 3.19
N PHE A 223 -15.09 3.34 4.32
CA PHE A 223 -14.92 4.80 4.37
C PHE A 223 -13.53 5.29 3.96
N THR A 224 -12.59 4.38 3.70
CA THR A 224 -11.23 4.72 3.25
C THR A 224 -10.93 4.16 1.87
N MET A 225 -10.59 2.88 1.74
CA MET A 225 -10.14 2.28 0.48
C MET A 225 -11.21 2.33 -0.60
N VAL A 226 -12.46 1.96 -0.27
CA VAL A 226 -13.58 1.99 -1.22
C VAL A 226 -13.88 3.42 -1.63
N PHE A 227 -13.94 4.35 -0.68
CA PHE A 227 -14.13 5.77 -0.96
C PHE A 227 -13.03 6.34 -1.88
N ILE A 228 -11.75 6.07 -1.58
CA ILE A 228 -10.62 6.54 -2.39
C ILE A 228 -10.67 5.96 -3.80
N SER A 229 -10.96 4.66 -3.96
CA SER A 229 -11.12 4.02 -5.26
C SER A 229 -12.28 4.65 -6.08
N ALA A 230 -13.41 4.91 -5.43
CA ALA A 230 -14.56 5.55 -6.06
C ALA A 230 -14.26 7.00 -6.46
N LEU A 231 -13.66 7.78 -5.55
CA LEU A 231 -13.27 9.17 -5.78
C LEU A 231 -12.25 9.28 -6.92
N SER A 232 -11.20 8.45 -6.90
CA SER A 232 -10.18 8.47 -7.93
C SER A 232 -10.75 8.07 -9.30
N SER A 233 -11.63 7.06 -9.33
CA SER A 233 -12.34 6.66 -10.55
C SER A 233 -13.23 7.79 -11.09
N ALA A 234 -13.99 8.46 -10.22
CA ALA A 234 -14.82 9.59 -10.60
C ALA A 234 -14.00 10.75 -11.19
N LYS A 235 -12.84 11.07 -10.59
CA LYS A 235 -11.92 12.10 -11.12
C LYS A 235 -11.40 11.74 -12.52
N VAL A 236 -11.03 10.48 -12.75
CA VAL A 236 -10.56 10.01 -14.06
C VAL A 236 -11.67 10.10 -15.12
N LEU A 237 -12.90 9.73 -14.76
CA LEU A 237 -14.06 9.81 -15.65
C LEU A 237 -14.42 11.26 -15.99
N ALA A 238 -14.49 12.13 -15.00
CA ALA A 238 -14.85 13.54 -15.18
C ALA A 238 -13.86 14.31 -16.09
N LYS A 239 -12.55 14.05 -15.93
CA LYS A 239 -11.52 14.69 -16.77
C LYS A 239 -11.63 14.29 -18.24
N THR A 240 -12.12 13.08 -18.52
CA THR A 240 -12.33 12.60 -19.89
C THR A 240 -13.52 13.28 -20.57
N SER A 241 -14.60 13.52 -19.83
CA SER A 241 -15.76 14.24 -20.36
C SER A 241 -15.42 15.69 -20.74
N ALA A 242 -14.48 16.33 -20.05
CA ALA A 242 -14.04 17.69 -20.35
C ALA A 242 -13.13 17.79 -21.59
N SER A 243 -12.40 16.74 -21.97
CA SER A 243 -11.53 16.73 -23.15
C SER A 243 -12.24 16.36 -24.45
N GLY A 244 -13.38 15.66 -24.39
CA GLY A 244 -14.16 15.24 -25.57
C GLY A 244 -15.11 16.31 -26.15
N ASN A 245 -15.24 17.47 -25.50
CA ASN A 245 -16.08 18.60 -25.92
C ASN A 245 -15.26 19.72 -26.62
N LYS A 246 -14.09 19.42 -27.17
CA LYS A 246 -13.25 20.35 -27.94
C LYS A 246 -13.02 19.84 -29.35
#